data_AF-A0A8X8XB63-F1
#
_entry.id   AF-A0A8X8XB63-F1
#
_cell.length_a   1.000
_cell.length_b   1.000
_cell.length_c   1.000
_cell.angle_alpha   90.00
_cell.angle_beta   90.00
_cell.angle_gamma   90.00
#
_symmetry.space_group_name_H-M   'P 1'
#
loop_
_entity.id
_entity.type
_entity.pdbx_description
1 polymer ?
#
loop_
_entity_poly.entity_id
_entity_poly.type
_entity_poly.pdbx_seq_one_letter_code
_entity_poly.pdbx_strand_id
1 'polypeptide(L)'
;MEMEMEMSDENLKSEEEKCKYWLLKTEPAEWSWDDQAANGGVSNWDGVKNKQAQKYMRSMKLGDLCFFYHSGAKSRTFGIVH
;
A
#
# COMPACT_ATOMS: atom_id res chain seq x y z
N MET A 1 36.82 -19.08 -39.22
CA MET A 1 36.62 -19.89 -38.01
C MET A 1 36.02 -18.94 -36.99
N GLU A 2 34.74 -19.15 -36.70
CA GLU A 2 33.91 -18.32 -35.83
C GLU A 2 34.48 -18.22 -34.40
N MET A 3 34.21 -17.09 -33.75
CA MET A 3 33.61 -17.10 -32.42
C MET A 3 33.05 -15.70 -32.17
N GLU A 4 31.87 -15.44 -32.76
CA GLU A 4 30.98 -14.41 -32.23
C GLU A 4 30.51 -14.92 -30.87
N MET A 5 30.99 -14.27 -29.82
CA MET A 5 30.58 -14.53 -28.45
C MET A 5 29.22 -13.86 -28.28
N GLU A 6 28.15 -14.58 -28.61
CA GLU A 6 26.78 -14.15 -28.30
C GLU A 6 26.63 -14.07 -26.77
N MET A 7 26.79 -12.87 -26.22
CA MET A 7 26.24 -12.54 -24.91
C MET A 7 24.73 -12.42 -25.11
N SER A 8 24.01 -13.43 -24.66
CA SER A 8 22.55 -13.43 -24.65
C SER A 8 22.04 -12.32 -23.73
N ASP A 9 21.33 -11.36 -24.31
CA ASP A 9 20.60 -10.25 -23.65
C ASP A 9 19.42 -10.72 -22.78
N GLU A 10 19.39 -11.99 -22.35
CA GLU A 10 18.24 -12.58 -21.65
C GLU A 10 18.26 -12.45 -20.13
N ASN A 11 19.30 -11.86 -19.52
CA ASN A 11 19.42 -11.89 -18.05
C ASN A 11 19.36 -10.55 -17.32
N LEU A 12 18.76 -9.51 -17.91
CA LEU A 12 18.48 -8.24 -17.24
C LEU A 12 17.02 -7.84 -17.38
N LYS A 13 16.15 -8.61 -16.74
CA LYS A 13 14.88 -8.09 -16.21
C LYS A 13 14.86 -8.40 -14.73
N SER A 14 15.40 -7.48 -13.92
CA SER A 14 14.97 -7.38 -12.53
C SER A 14 13.45 -7.17 -12.59
N GLU A 15 12.68 -8.19 -12.28
CA GLU A 15 11.27 -8.01 -12.00
C GLU A 15 11.20 -7.09 -10.77
N GLU A 16 11.05 -5.78 -11.00
CA GLU A 16 10.58 -4.88 -9.97
C GLU A 16 9.25 -5.47 -9.50
N GLU A 17 9.23 -6.09 -8.32
CA GLU A 17 7.97 -6.51 -7.71
C GLU A 17 7.07 -5.28 -7.66
N LYS A 18 5.96 -5.35 -8.39
CA LYS A 18 5.07 -4.22 -8.63
C LYS A 18 4.28 -3.91 -7.34
N CYS A 19 4.92 -3.18 -6.44
CA CYS A 19 4.33 -2.64 -5.22
C CYS A 19 3.12 -1.77 -5.58
N LYS A 20 1.95 -2.08 -5.02
CA LYS A 20 0.73 -1.29 -5.23
C LYS A 20 0.59 -0.26 -4.13
N TYR A 21 -0.03 0.86 -4.51
CA TYR A 21 -0.36 1.94 -3.59
C TYR A 21 -1.87 1.97 -3.36
N TRP A 22 -2.24 2.15 -2.10
CA TRP A 22 -3.63 2.21 -1.67
C TRP A 22 -3.89 3.49 -0.89
N LEU A 23 -5.16 3.90 -0.82
CA LEU A 23 -5.61 5.03 -0.03
C LEU A 23 -6.66 4.54 0.96
N LEU A 24 -6.32 4.58 2.25
CA LEU A 24 -7.22 4.25 3.34
C LEU A 24 -7.82 5.54 3.85
N LYS A 25 -9.15 5.60 3.87
CA LYS A 25 -9.89 6.79 4.29
C LYS A 25 -10.60 6.50 5.62
N THR A 26 -10.37 7.34 6.61
CA THR A 26 -11.06 7.27 7.91
C THR A 26 -11.65 8.63 8.28
N GLU A 27 -12.64 8.61 9.17
CA GLU A 27 -13.08 9.82 9.86
C GLU A 27 -12.24 9.97 11.14
N PRO A 28 -11.72 11.17 11.46
CA PRO A 28 -10.88 11.39 12.64
C PRO A 28 -11.55 10.99 13.97
N ALA A 29 -12.88 10.98 14.01
CA ALA A 29 -13.65 10.59 15.18
C ALA A 29 -13.76 9.07 15.38
N GLU A 30 -13.52 8.28 14.33
CA GLU A 30 -13.55 6.81 14.40
C GLU A 30 -12.16 6.22 14.62
N TRP A 31 -11.15 6.73 13.90
CA TRP A 31 -9.76 6.28 14.04
C TRP A 31 -8.78 7.34 13.55
N SER A 32 -7.96 7.88 14.45
CA SER A 32 -7.01 8.97 14.17
C SER A 32 -5.61 8.47 13.76
N TRP A 33 -4.76 9.37 13.26
CA TRP A 33 -3.35 9.02 12.99
C TRP A 33 -2.59 8.73 14.30
N ASP A 34 -2.93 9.42 15.38
CA ASP A 34 -2.30 9.20 16.68
C ASP A 34 -2.63 7.80 17.22
N ASP A 35 -3.87 7.32 17.01
CA ASP A 35 -4.26 5.94 17.32
C ASP A 35 -3.45 4.93 16.50
N GLN A 36 -3.28 5.20 15.20
CA GLN A 36 -2.47 4.36 14.31
C GLN A 36 -0.99 4.31 14.75
N ALA A 37 -0.43 5.46 15.12
CA ALA A 37 0.96 5.56 15.57
C ALA A 37 1.17 4.89 16.94
N ALA A 38 0.23 5.06 17.88
CA ALA A 38 0.26 4.42 19.19
C ALA A 38 0.18 2.88 19.09
N ASN A 39 -0.49 2.35 18.07
CA ASN A 39 -0.59 0.91 17.82
C ASN A 39 0.64 0.32 17.09
N GLY A 40 1.74 1.07 16.98
CA GLY A 40 2.95 0.62 16.30
C GLY A 40 2.81 0.53 14.78
N GLY A 41 1.84 1.23 14.19
CA GLY A 41 1.64 1.29 12.74
C GLY A 41 0.85 0.13 12.14
N VAL A 42 0.49 -0.89 12.92
CA VAL A 42 -0.29 -2.05 12.47
C VAL A 42 -1.68 -2.00 13.08
N SER A 43 -2.73 -1.99 12.26
CA SER A 43 -4.12 -1.99 12.76
C SER A 43 -5.01 -2.88 11.91
N ASN A 44 -5.97 -3.55 12.55
CA ASN A 44 -7.00 -4.30 11.85
C ASN A 44 -7.98 -3.32 11.20
N TRP A 45 -8.01 -3.28 9.86
CA TRP A 45 -9.01 -2.50 9.12
C TRP A 45 -10.34 -3.26 9.03
N ASP A 46 -11.11 -3.23 10.10
CA ASP A 46 -12.49 -3.72 10.13
C ASP A 46 -13.50 -2.60 9.81
N GLY A 47 -14.80 -2.90 9.89
CA GLY A 47 -15.85 -1.87 9.72
C GLY A 47 -16.13 -1.40 8.28
N VAL A 48 -15.35 -1.82 7.27
CA VAL A 48 -15.58 -1.42 5.87
C VAL A 48 -16.89 -2.02 5.33
N LYS A 49 -17.93 -1.18 5.20
CA LYS A 49 -19.26 -1.58 4.69
C LYS A 49 -19.35 -1.60 3.16
N ASN A 50 -18.41 -0.97 2.47
CA ASN A 50 -18.39 -0.94 1.00
C ASN A 50 -17.82 -2.25 0.44
N LYS A 51 -18.64 -3.02 -0.30
CA LYS A 51 -18.26 -4.32 -0.88
C LYS A 51 -17.06 -4.24 -1.83
N GLN A 52 -16.92 -3.15 -2.58
CA GLN A 52 -15.80 -2.95 -3.50
C GLN A 52 -14.51 -2.67 -2.73
N ALA A 53 -14.58 -1.85 -1.68
CA ALA A 53 -13.43 -1.61 -0.80
C ALA A 53 -12.98 -2.91 -0.10
N GLN A 54 -13.91 -3.74 0.36
CA GLN A 54 -13.57 -5.08 0.89
C GLN A 54 -12.88 -5.97 -0.14
N LYS A 55 -13.28 -5.90 -1.42
CA LYS A 55 -12.59 -6.64 -2.50
C LYS A 55 -11.17 -6.12 -2.71
N TYR A 56 -10.97 -4.81 -2.64
CA TYR A 56 -9.64 -4.20 -2.75
C TYR A 56 -8.73 -4.57 -1.58
N MET A 57 -9.23 -4.53 -0.33
CA MET A 57 -8.47 -4.96 0.84
C MET A 57 -8.04 -6.43 0.74
N ARG A 58 -8.91 -7.31 0.22
CA ARG A 58 -8.56 -8.72 -0.05
C ARG A 58 -7.50 -8.91 -1.15
N SER A 59 -7.23 -7.89 -1.96
CA SER A 59 -6.23 -7.94 -3.03
C SER A 59 -4.91 -7.26 -2.67
N MET A 60 -4.83 -6.65 -1.49
CA MET A 60 -3.60 -6.11 -0.93
C MET A 60 -2.64 -7.26 -0.61
N LYS A 61 -1.35 -7.01 -0.82
CA LYS A 61 -0.27 -7.95 -0.50
C LYS A 61 0.67 -7.35 0.55
N LEU A 62 1.38 -8.22 1.25
CA LEU A 62 2.52 -7.79 2.07
C LEU A 62 3.52 -7.03 1.18
N GLY A 63 3.94 -5.85 1.64
CA GLY A 63 4.81 -4.96 0.89
C GLY A 63 4.08 -3.92 0.02
N ASP A 64 2.75 -3.99 -0.12
CA ASP A 64 1.99 -2.86 -0.66
C ASP A 64 1.96 -1.70 0.35
N LEU A 65 1.96 -0.47 -0.16
CA LEU A 65 1.94 0.73 0.69
C LEU A 65 0.56 1.36 0.72
N CYS A 66 0.11 1.77 1.90
CA CYS A 66 -1.16 2.48 2.05
C CYS A 66 -0.95 3.89 2.59
N PHE A 67 -1.58 4.87 1.97
CA PHE A 67 -1.70 6.22 2.48
C PHE A 67 -2.89 6.33 3.41
N PHE A 68 -2.66 6.84 4.62
CA PHE A 68 -3.72 7.18 5.55
C PHE A 68 -4.28 8.57 5.24
N TYR A 69 -5.60 8.69 5.04
CA TYR A 69 -6.27 9.94 4.73
C TYR A 69 -7.50 10.18 5.61
N HIS A 70 -7.51 11.32 6.30
CA HIS A 70 -8.67 11.80 7.04
C HIS A 70 -9.65 12.52 6.11
N SER A 71 -10.95 12.21 6.12
CA SER A 71 -11.95 13.15 5.55
C SER A 71 -12.30 14.23 6.58
N GLY A 72 -12.54 15.46 6.13
CA GLY A 72 -13.07 16.54 6.97
C GLY A 72 -12.30 17.86 6.89
N ALA A 73 -12.91 18.93 7.42
CA ALA A 73 -12.48 20.33 7.24
C ALA A 73 -11.08 20.68 7.77
N LYS A 74 -10.42 19.79 8.52
CA LYS A 74 -9.06 19.97 9.07
C LYS A 74 -8.05 18.92 8.57
N SER A 75 -8.37 18.16 7.53
CA SER A 75 -7.51 17.06 7.08
C SER A 75 -6.26 17.54 6.34
N ARG A 76 -5.09 17.33 6.95
CA ARG A 76 -3.79 17.37 6.26
C ARG A 76 -2.74 16.53 6.99
N THR A 77 -3.13 15.34 7.43
CA THR A 77 -2.18 14.37 8.02
C THR A 77 -2.04 13.21 7.05
N PHE A 78 -0.82 12.99 6.56
CA PHE A 78 -0.47 11.91 5.64
C PHE A 78 0.56 11.02 6.32
N GLY A 79 0.41 9.71 6.18
CA GLY A 79 1.36 8.74 6.67
C GLY A 79 1.34 7.48 5.80
N ILE A 80 2.46 6.75 5.80
CA ILE A 80 2.62 5.47 5.11
C ILE A 80 2.43 4.37 6.15
N VAL A 81 1.55 3.42 5.87
CA VAL A 81 1.39 2.20 6.67
C VAL A 81 1.75 0.96 5.83
N HIS A 82 2.31 -0.06 6.48
CA HIS A 82 2.85 -1.31 5.93
C HIS A 82 2.15 -2.54 6.50
#